data_AF-A0A969HEF7-F1
#
_entry.id   AF-A0A969HEF7-F1
#
_cell.length_a   1.000
_cell.length_b   1.000
_cell.length_c   1.000
_cell.angle_alpha   90.00
_cell.angle_beta   90.00
_cell.angle_gamma   90.00
#
_symmetry.space_group_name_H-M   'P 1'
#
loop_
_entity.id
_entity.type
_entity.pdbx_description
1 polymer ?
#
loop_
_entity_poly.entity_id
_entity_poly.type
_entity_poly.pdbx_seq_one_letter_code
_entity_poly.pdbx_strand_id
1 'polypeptide(L)'
;MIKTAAVVDPFIQLNGQLEKPLAWELSGLSPTPTEEWQRMRSFLELGQADLTAMVETVEPLFKRGHELVVGNYDYLLKHHDTAVILGWEQGADPAHLAERRRFFTVWLSRTLGLDLSDDFARYLFRAGQIHAGHGPRQTHVPELYVTGAISLVNATFARFLAEECRGQRL
;
A
#
# COMPACT_ATOMS: atom_id res chain seq x y z
N MET A 1 -8.31 49.01 -9.00
CA MET A 1 -9.17 48.85 -7.80
C MET A 1 -10.32 47.94 -8.17
N ILE A 2 -10.27 46.66 -7.82
CA ILE A 2 -11.36 45.71 -8.05
C ILE A 2 -12.09 45.55 -6.73
N LYS A 3 -13.36 45.96 -6.66
CA LYS A 3 -14.23 45.76 -5.50
C LYS A 3 -14.69 44.30 -5.52
N THR A 4 -14.26 43.52 -4.54
CA THR A 4 -14.76 42.17 -4.30
C THR A 4 -16.21 42.25 -3.85
N ALA A 5 -17.12 41.59 -4.56
CA ALA A 5 -18.51 41.47 -4.16
C ALA A 5 -18.60 40.64 -2.87
N ALA A 6 -19.42 41.10 -1.92
CA ALA A 6 -19.65 40.40 -0.66
C ALA A 6 -20.32 39.05 -0.93
N VAL A 7 -19.70 37.96 -0.47
CA VAL A 7 -20.31 36.63 -0.44
C VAL A 7 -21.40 36.67 0.63
N VAL A 8 -22.67 36.59 0.22
CA VAL A 8 -23.81 36.50 1.13
C VAL A 8 -23.93 35.05 1.56
N ASP A 9 -23.80 34.79 2.87
CA ASP A 9 -24.01 33.47 3.46
C ASP A 9 -25.52 33.12 3.42
N PRO A 10 -25.94 32.12 2.62
CA PRO A 10 -27.35 31.76 2.49
C PRO A 10 -27.95 31.12 3.74
N PHE A 11 -27.14 30.84 4.77
CA PHE A 11 -27.58 30.21 6.03
C PHE A 11 -27.62 31.19 7.21
N ILE A 12 -27.48 32.50 6.97
CA ILE A 12 -27.44 33.54 8.03
C ILE A 12 -28.67 33.52 8.94
N GLN A 13 -29.83 33.08 8.43
CA GLN A 13 -31.07 32.97 9.19
C GLN A 13 -31.10 31.77 10.14
N LEU A 14 -30.28 30.75 9.90
CA LEU A 14 -30.21 29.53 10.72
C LEU A 14 -29.17 29.64 11.84
N ASN A 15 -28.11 30.43 11.65
CA ASN A 15 -26.96 30.47 12.56
C ASN A 15 -27.08 31.47 13.72
N GLY A 16 -28.21 32.19 13.83
CA GLY A 16 -28.35 33.31 14.76
C GLY A 16 -27.41 34.47 14.37
N GLN A 17 -27.73 35.70 14.77
CA GLN A 17 -26.88 36.86 14.51
C GLN A 17 -25.58 36.79 15.32
N LEU A 18 -24.59 36.04 14.85
CA LEU A 18 -23.21 36.17 15.30
C LEU A 18 -22.55 37.24 14.42
N GLU A 19 -22.21 38.39 15.02
CA GLU A 19 -21.56 39.53 14.33
C GLU A 19 -20.21 39.17 13.67
N LYS A 20 -19.65 38.00 14.02
CA LYS A 20 -18.51 37.37 13.32
C LYS A 20 -18.73 35.86 13.27
N PRO A 21 -18.56 35.20 12.10
CA PRO A 21 -18.56 33.74 12.06
C PRO A 21 -17.44 33.22 12.97
N LEU A 22 -17.82 32.38 13.93
CA LEU A 22 -16.86 31.62 14.74
C LEU A 22 -16.12 30.65 13.80
N ALA A 23 -14.87 30.97 13.50
CA ALA A 23 -13.99 30.06 12.78
C ALA A 23 -13.61 28.91 13.71
N TRP A 24 -14.19 27.74 13.48
CA TRP A 24 -13.82 26.52 14.21
C TRP A 24 -12.52 25.98 13.64
N GLU A 25 -11.51 25.85 14.50
CA GLU A 25 -10.26 25.17 14.18
C GLU A 25 -10.30 23.75 14.73
N LEU A 26 -10.12 22.77 13.84
CA LEU A 26 -9.93 21.38 14.23
C LEU A 26 -8.42 21.12 14.35
N SER A 27 -7.98 20.83 15.57
CA SER A 27 -6.58 20.48 15.87
C SER A 27 -6.49 19.05 16.43
N GLY A 28 -5.27 18.50 16.47
CA GLY A 28 -5.03 17.13 16.96
C GLY A 28 -5.51 16.03 16.02
N LEU A 29 -5.65 16.32 14.72
CA LEU A 29 -5.94 15.31 13.71
C LEU A 29 -4.75 14.38 13.51
N SER A 30 -5.02 13.11 13.25
CA SER A 30 -3.99 12.17 12.81
C SER A 30 -3.39 12.61 11.47
N PRO A 31 -2.09 12.37 11.24
CA PRO A 31 -1.46 12.71 9.98
C PRO A 31 -2.13 12.01 8.79
N THR A 32 -2.15 12.69 7.66
CA THR A 32 -2.61 12.13 6.39
C THR A 32 -1.67 11.03 5.91
N PRO A 33 -2.15 10.10 5.04
CA PRO A 33 -1.29 9.09 4.43
C PRO A 33 -0.06 9.66 3.73
N THR A 34 -0.19 10.84 3.12
CA THR A 34 0.90 11.53 2.42
C THR A 34 1.93 12.10 3.39
N GLU A 35 1.51 12.61 4.55
CA GLU A 35 2.43 13.10 5.58
C GLU A 35 3.21 11.95 6.22
N GLU A 36 2.55 10.83 6.56
CA GLU A 36 3.24 9.63 7.06
C GLU A 36 4.18 9.02 6.01
N TRP A 37 3.78 9.03 4.74
CA TRP A 37 4.64 8.59 3.64
C TRP A 37 5.90 9.44 3.53
N GLN A 38 5.77 10.77 3.60
CA GLN A 38 6.93 11.67 3.61
C GLN A 38 7.83 11.41 4.81
N ARG A 39 7.24 11.25 6.00
CA ARG A 39 7.99 10.91 7.21
C ARG A 39 8.77 9.60 7.07
N MET A 40 8.14 8.57 6.51
CA MET A 40 8.80 7.29 6.27
C MET A 40 9.94 7.41 5.25
N ARG A 41 9.74 8.13 4.14
CA ARG A 41 10.82 8.37 3.17
C ARG A 41 11.98 9.15 3.78
N SER A 42 11.69 10.13 4.63
CA SER A 42 12.73 10.85 5.39
C SER A 42 13.46 9.93 6.36
N PHE A 43 12.77 9.02 7.04
CA PHE A 43 13.39 8.03 7.92
C PHE A 43 14.28 7.02 7.18
N LEU A 44 13.91 6.64 5.96
CA LEU A 44 14.66 5.68 5.15
C LEU A 44 15.96 6.25 4.58
N GLU A 45 16.07 7.57 4.47
CA GLU A 45 17.27 8.28 3.99
C GLU A 45 17.86 7.71 2.68
N LEU A 46 17.00 7.29 1.73
CA LEU A 46 17.44 6.67 0.48
C LEU A 46 18.37 7.61 -0.31
N GLY A 47 19.61 7.18 -0.47
CA GLY A 47 20.64 7.90 -1.21
C GLY A 47 20.68 7.51 -2.69
N GLN A 48 21.57 8.16 -3.44
CA GLN A 48 21.75 7.88 -4.86
C GLN A 48 22.18 6.43 -5.11
N ALA A 49 23.01 5.85 -4.25
CA ALA A 49 23.45 4.47 -4.35
C ALA A 49 22.29 3.48 -4.18
N ASP A 50 21.38 3.75 -3.23
CA ASP A 50 20.18 2.94 -3.02
C ASP A 50 19.27 3.00 -4.24
N LEU A 51 19.01 4.20 -4.76
CA LEU A 51 18.18 4.38 -5.96
C LEU A 51 18.78 3.68 -7.18
N THR A 52 20.10 3.75 -7.37
CA THR A 52 20.79 3.02 -8.45
C THR A 52 20.61 1.52 -8.28
N ALA A 53 20.87 0.97 -7.09
CA ALA A 53 20.70 -0.47 -6.83
C ALA A 53 19.23 -0.91 -7.04
N MET A 54 18.28 -0.11 -6.57
CA MET A 54 16.86 -0.35 -6.79
C MET A 54 16.54 -0.44 -8.29
N VAL A 55 16.98 0.53 -9.10
CA VAL A 55 16.79 0.53 -10.57
C VAL A 55 17.42 -0.69 -11.23
N GLU A 56 18.65 -1.04 -10.87
CA GLU A 56 19.37 -2.20 -11.43
C GLU A 56 18.68 -3.52 -11.10
N THR A 57 17.96 -3.59 -9.98
CA THR A 57 17.22 -4.80 -9.57
C THR A 57 15.83 -4.93 -10.21
N VAL A 58 15.31 -3.89 -10.86
CA VAL A 58 13.93 -3.88 -11.41
C VAL A 58 13.71 -5.00 -12.42
N GLU A 59 14.52 -5.08 -13.47
CA GLU A 59 14.40 -6.08 -14.53
C GLU A 59 14.48 -7.52 -14.00
N PRO A 60 15.54 -7.93 -13.26
CA PRO A 60 15.64 -9.31 -12.80
C PRO A 60 14.52 -9.70 -11.84
N LEU A 61 14.00 -8.77 -11.04
CA LEU A 61 12.84 -9.03 -10.17
C LEU A 61 11.54 -9.12 -10.97
N PHE A 62 11.29 -8.24 -11.95
CA PHE A 62 10.07 -8.28 -12.77
C PHE A 62 9.99 -9.51 -13.66
N LYS A 63 11.10 -9.96 -14.24
CA LYS A 63 11.19 -11.17 -15.06
C LYS A 63 10.53 -12.37 -14.38
N ARG A 64 10.58 -12.41 -13.06
CA ARG A 64 10.08 -13.50 -12.21
C ARG A 64 8.96 -13.08 -11.26
N GLY A 65 8.39 -11.88 -11.45
CA GLY A 65 7.33 -11.35 -10.59
C GLY A 65 6.10 -12.25 -10.54
N HIS A 66 5.77 -12.93 -11.63
CA HIS A 66 4.67 -13.90 -11.67
C HIS A 66 4.92 -15.11 -10.74
N GLU A 67 6.16 -15.61 -10.66
CA GLU A 67 6.54 -16.71 -9.76
C GLU A 67 6.36 -16.29 -8.30
N LEU A 68 6.76 -15.06 -7.96
CA LEU A 68 6.54 -14.50 -6.62
C LEU A 68 5.05 -14.47 -6.29
N VAL A 69 4.23 -13.90 -7.16
CA VAL A 69 2.79 -13.73 -6.91
C VAL A 69 2.10 -15.09 -6.74
N VAL A 70 2.39 -16.06 -7.61
CA VAL A 70 1.84 -17.43 -7.51
C VAL A 70 2.32 -18.10 -6.22
N GLY A 71 3.63 -18.13 -6.00
CA GLY A 71 4.25 -18.81 -4.86
C GLY A 71 3.81 -18.25 -3.51
N ASN A 72 3.54 -16.94 -3.42
CA ASN A 72 3.05 -16.32 -2.19
C ASN A 72 1.64 -16.82 -1.83
N TYR A 73 0.71 -16.89 -2.78
CA TYR A 73 -0.62 -17.43 -2.50
C TYR A 73 -0.61 -18.94 -2.25
N ASP A 74 0.26 -19.68 -2.93
CA ASP A 74 0.46 -21.11 -2.67
C ASP A 74 1.01 -21.34 -1.25
N TYR A 75 1.87 -20.44 -0.76
CA TYR A 75 2.35 -20.47 0.62
C TYR A 75 1.22 -20.18 1.61
N LEU A 76 0.49 -19.07 1.42
CA LEU A 76 -0.62 -18.70 2.31
C LEU A 76 -1.71 -19.79 2.38
N LEU A 77 -1.99 -20.48 1.27
CA LEU A 77 -2.97 -21.57 1.26
C LEU A 77 -2.52 -22.82 2.06
N LYS A 78 -1.21 -23.05 2.21
CA LYS A 78 -0.68 -24.20 2.97
C LYS A 78 -0.82 -24.03 4.48
N HIS A 79 -1.00 -22.80 4.97
CA HIS A 79 -1.12 -22.52 6.40
C HIS A 79 -2.58 -22.27 6.77
N HIS A 80 -3.06 -23.01 7.78
CA HIS A 80 -4.48 -23.01 8.15
C HIS A 80 -5.00 -21.61 8.46
N ASP A 81 -4.33 -20.86 9.33
CA ASP A 81 -4.82 -19.54 9.77
C ASP A 81 -4.97 -18.56 8.61
N THR A 82 -4.01 -18.56 7.68
CA THR A 82 -4.08 -17.70 6.49
C THR A 82 -5.09 -18.19 5.47
N ALA A 83 -5.31 -19.51 5.37
CA ALA A 83 -6.41 -20.06 4.57
C ALA A 83 -7.78 -19.66 5.13
N VAL A 84 -7.97 -19.68 6.46
CA VAL A 84 -9.19 -19.21 7.13
C VAL A 84 -9.44 -17.72 6.85
N ILE A 85 -8.41 -16.88 7.01
CA ILE A 85 -8.50 -15.44 6.69
C ILE A 85 -8.93 -15.20 5.24
N LEU A 86 -8.48 -16.05 4.31
CA LEU A 86 -8.81 -15.94 2.89
C LEU A 86 -10.17 -16.58 2.53
N GLY A 87 -10.79 -17.32 3.45
CA GLY A 87 -12.00 -18.12 3.22
C GLY A 87 -11.76 -19.31 2.30
N TRP A 88 -10.57 -19.92 2.39
CA TRP A 88 -10.06 -20.98 1.51
C TRP A 88 -9.78 -22.30 2.23
N GLU A 89 -10.43 -22.56 3.36
CA GLU A 89 -10.25 -23.78 4.16
C GLU A 89 -10.55 -25.06 3.36
N GLN A 90 -11.42 -24.96 2.36
CA GLN A 90 -11.80 -26.06 1.47
C GLN A 90 -11.13 -25.96 0.08
N GLY A 91 -10.07 -25.16 -0.02
CA GLY A 91 -9.40 -24.82 -1.27
C GLY A 91 -9.74 -23.40 -1.76
N ALA A 92 -8.86 -22.87 -2.60
CA ALA A 92 -9.02 -21.52 -3.12
C ALA A 92 -10.16 -21.43 -4.14
N ASP A 93 -11.07 -20.48 -3.92
CA ASP A 93 -11.99 -20.05 -4.97
C ASP A 93 -11.19 -19.46 -6.16
N PRO A 94 -11.30 -20.02 -7.38
CA PRO A 94 -10.51 -19.59 -8.52
C PRO A 94 -10.70 -18.10 -8.87
N ALA A 95 -11.92 -17.57 -8.73
CA ALA A 95 -12.22 -16.19 -9.06
C ALA A 95 -11.57 -15.24 -8.03
N HIS A 96 -11.75 -15.52 -6.74
CA HIS A 96 -11.10 -14.78 -5.67
C HIS A 96 -9.58 -14.87 -5.76
N LEU A 97 -8.99 -16.04 -6.02
CA LEU A 97 -7.55 -16.19 -6.20
C LEU A 97 -7.02 -15.35 -7.36
N ALA A 98 -7.72 -15.34 -8.50
CA ALA A 98 -7.34 -14.51 -9.65
C ALA A 98 -7.40 -13.01 -9.31
N GLU A 99 -8.43 -12.57 -8.60
CA GLU A 99 -8.55 -11.19 -8.11
C GLU A 99 -7.38 -10.82 -7.19
N ARG A 100 -7.09 -11.67 -6.19
CA ARG A 100 -5.99 -11.45 -5.24
C ARG A 100 -4.63 -11.37 -5.92
N ARG A 101 -4.37 -12.26 -6.88
CA ARG A 101 -3.14 -12.24 -7.70
C ARG A 101 -3.04 -10.95 -8.53
N ARG A 102 -4.13 -10.47 -9.13
CA ARG A 102 -4.12 -9.18 -9.87
C ARG A 102 -3.78 -8.01 -8.97
N PHE A 103 -4.39 -7.91 -7.79
CA PHE A 103 -4.07 -6.84 -6.84
C PHE A 103 -2.60 -6.89 -6.41
N PHE A 104 -2.09 -8.09 -6.13
CA PHE A 104 -0.71 -8.24 -5.73
C PHE A 104 0.27 -7.88 -6.84
N THR A 105 -0.04 -8.24 -8.09
CA THR A 105 0.74 -7.81 -9.27
C THR A 105 0.76 -6.29 -9.45
N VAL A 106 -0.36 -5.60 -9.19
CA VAL A 106 -0.40 -4.12 -9.26
C VAL A 106 0.45 -3.49 -8.15
N TRP A 107 0.36 -4.01 -6.93
CA TRP A 107 1.24 -3.55 -5.84
C TRP A 107 2.71 -3.80 -6.18
N LEU A 108 3.03 -4.98 -6.70
CA LEU A 108 4.38 -5.37 -7.09
C LEU A 108 4.91 -4.43 -8.18
N SER A 109 4.09 -4.13 -9.19
CA SER A 109 4.52 -3.30 -10.31
C SER A 109 4.78 -1.85 -9.89
N ARG A 110 3.94 -1.29 -9.01
CA ARG A 110 4.16 0.05 -8.45
C ARG A 110 5.40 0.10 -7.56
N THR A 111 5.60 -0.93 -6.74
CA THR A 111 6.76 -1.02 -5.83
C THR A 111 8.07 -1.13 -6.61
N LEU A 112 8.17 -2.07 -7.54
CA LEU A 112 9.35 -2.24 -8.39
C LEU A 112 9.52 -1.10 -9.39
N GLY A 113 8.43 -0.43 -9.78
CA GLY A 113 8.45 0.79 -10.59
C GLY A 113 8.90 2.04 -9.83
N LEU A 114 9.29 1.90 -8.55
CA LEU A 114 9.76 2.99 -7.70
C LEU A 114 8.74 4.13 -7.57
N ASP A 115 7.45 3.77 -7.50
CA ASP A 115 6.38 4.74 -7.30
C ASP A 115 6.46 5.32 -5.88
N LEU A 116 7.10 6.49 -5.75
CA LEU A 116 7.23 7.21 -4.50
C LEU A 116 6.20 8.33 -4.34
N SER A 117 5.12 8.31 -5.13
CA SER A 117 4.12 9.37 -5.19
C SER A 117 3.16 9.38 -4.01
N ASP A 118 2.49 10.52 -3.82
CA ASP A 118 1.38 10.67 -2.89
C ASP A 118 0.18 9.78 -3.23
N ASP A 119 0.01 9.40 -4.51
CA ASP A 119 -1.02 8.44 -4.90
C ASP A 119 -0.71 7.04 -4.36
N PHE A 120 0.57 6.63 -4.41
CA PHE A 120 0.98 5.35 -3.85
C PHE A 120 0.80 5.32 -2.33
N ALA A 121 1.07 6.45 -1.64
CA ALA A 121 0.78 6.58 -0.21
C ALA A 121 -0.71 6.32 0.11
N ARG A 122 -1.63 6.92 -0.64
CA ARG A 122 -3.08 6.71 -0.47
C ARG A 122 -3.48 5.28 -0.80
N TYR A 123 -2.89 4.69 -1.85
CA TYR A 123 -3.11 3.30 -2.22
C TYR A 123 -2.68 2.33 -1.11
N LEU A 124 -1.48 2.49 -0.55
CA LEU A 124 -0.98 1.68 0.56
C LEU A 124 -1.84 1.85 1.81
N PHE A 125 -2.25 3.07 2.13
CA PHE A 125 -3.16 3.32 3.26
C PHE A 125 -4.50 2.61 3.07
N ARG A 126 -5.08 2.68 1.86
CA ARG A 126 -6.32 1.95 1.56
C ARG A 126 -6.13 0.44 1.66
N ALA A 127 -5.01 -0.09 1.19
CA ALA A 127 -4.68 -1.50 1.36
C ALA A 127 -4.57 -1.87 2.85
N GLY A 128 -3.92 -1.04 3.66
CA GLY A 128 -3.84 -1.19 5.12
C GLY A 128 -5.21 -1.24 5.78
N GLN A 129 -6.11 -0.30 5.43
CA GLN A 129 -7.50 -0.30 5.91
C GLN A 129 -8.24 -1.60 5.59
N ILE A 130 -8.04 -2.16 4.37
CA ILE A 130 -8.67 -3.42 3.98
C ILE A 130 -8.15 -4.57 4.84
N HIS A 131 -6.83 -4.66 5.07
CA HIS A 131 -6.25 -5.68 5.96
C HIS A 131 -6.68 -5.48 7.42
N ALA A 132 -6.90 -4.24 7.87
CA ALA A 132 -7.42 -3.95 9.20
C ALA A 132 -8.90 -4.32 9.39
N GLY A 133 -9.59 -4.80 8.35
CA GLY A 133 -11.00 -5.18 8.42
C GLY A 133 -11.99 -4.06 8.05
N HIS A 134 -11.52 -2.92 7.55
CA HIS A 134 -12.40 -1.83 7.08
C HIS A 134 -12.86 -1.99 5.62
N GLY A 135 -12.58 -3.13 4.99
CA GLY A 135 -13.05 -3.48 3.65
C GLY A 135 -14.43 -4.14 3.64
N PRO A 136 -15.03 -4.38 2.46
CA PRO A 136 -16.38 -4.97 2.35
C PRO A 136 -16.54 -6.35 3.03
N ARG A 137 -15.47 -7.15 3.09
CA ARG A 137 -15.48 -8.47 3.73
C ARG A 137 -15.37 -8.42 5.24
N GLN A 138 -15.03 -7.26 5.82
CA GLN A 138 -14.84 -7.05 7.26
C GLN A 138 -13.90 -8.08 7.93
N THR A 139 -12.94 -8.61 7.17
CA THR A 139 -11.95 -9.58 7.65
C THR A 139 -10.69 -8.86 8.09
N HIS A 140 -10.36 -8.96 9.37
CA HIS A 140 -9.08 -8.48 9.89
C HIS A 140 -7.98 -9.52 9.62
N VAL A 141 -6.84 -9.04 9.13
CA VAL A 141 -5.61 -9.80 8.96
C VAL A 141 -4.65 -9.37 10.05
N PRO A 142 -4.31 -10.27 11.01
CA PRO A 142 -3.36 -9.96 12.06
C PRO A 142 -2.02 -9.46 11.50
N GLU A 143 -1.44 -8.44 12.13
CA GLU A 143 -0.28 -7.72 11.63
C GLU A 143 0.93 -8.64 11.45
N LEU A 144 1.05 -9.68 12.30
CA LEU A 144 2.05 -10.74 12.16
C LEU A 144 2.06 -11.34 10.75
N TYR A 145 0.89 -11.66 10.18
CA TYR A 145 0.81 -12.27 8.85
C TYR A 145 1.08 -11.25 7.74
N VAL A 146 0.75 -9.97 7.95
CA VAL A 146 1.12 -8.89 7.03
C VAL A 146 2.64 -8.75 6.98
N THR A 147 3.30 -8.60 8.13
CA THR A 147 4.77 -8.53 8.23
C THR A 147 5.42 -9.78 7.68
N GLY A 148 4.93 -10.97 8.05
CA GLY A 148 5.45 -12.25 7.57
C GLY A 148 5.36 -12.41 6.05
N ALA A 149 4.26 -11.96 5.44
CA ALA A 149 4.11 -11.97 3.98
C ALA A 149 5.13 -11.04 3.29
N ILE A 150 5.38 -9.84 3.84
CA ILE A 150 6.42 -8.94 3.29
C ILE A 150 7.82 -9.54 3.47
N SER A 151 8.10 -10.20 4.59
CA SER A 151 9.36 -10.93 4.78
C SER A 151 9.54 -12.05 3.75
N LEU A 152 8.48 -12.77 3.39
CA LEU A 152 8.50 -13.79 2.34
C LEU A 152 8.80 -13.19 0.95
N VAL A 153 8.26 -12.01 0.65
CA VAL A 153 8.60 -11.26 -0.56
C VAL A 153 10.09 -10.92 -0.60
N ASN A 154 10.62 -10.34 0.49
CA ASN A 154 12.03 -9.97 0.57
C ASN A 154 12.96 -11.18 0.44
N ALA A 155 12.64 -12.31 1.08
CA ALA A 155 13.41 -13.54 0.95
C ALA A 155 13.38 -14.08 -0.50
N THR A 156 12.24 -13.98 -1.16
CA THR A 156 12.10 -14.40 -2.56
C THR A 156 12.89 -13.50 -3.51
N PHE A 157 12.85 -12.18 -3.31
CA PHE A 157 13.68 -11.24 -4.07
C PHE A 157 15.17 -11.50 -3.88
N ALA A 158 15.63 -11.69 -2.64
CA ALA A 158 17.03 -12.00 -2.35
C ALA A 158 17.48 -13.27 -3.09
N ARG A 159 16.63 -14.32 -3.11
CA ARG A 159 16.89 -15.54 -3.86
C ARG A 159 16.96 -15.27 -5.38
N PHE A 160 16.01 -14.53 -5.94
CA PHE A 160 15.99 -14.21 -7.37
C PHE A 160 17.25 -13.47 -7.81
N LEU A 161 17.68 -12.47 -7.04
CA LEU A 161 18.90 -11.71 -7.33
C LEU A 161 20.15 -12.57 -7.18
N ALA A 162 20.23 -13.41 -6.14
CA ALA A 162 21.35 -14.32 -5.97
C ALA A 162 21.50 -15.33 -7.12
N GLU A 163 20.38 -15.83 -7.64
CA GLU A 163 20.35 -16.71 -8.82
C GLU A 163 20.78 -15.97 -10.10
N GLU A 164 20.31 -14.74 -10.30
CA GLU A 164 20.70 -13.89 -11.45
C GLU A 164 22.20 -13.56 -11.43
N CYS A 165 22.73 -13.10 -10.30
CA CYS A 165 24.15 -12.78 -10.17
C CYS A 165 25.09 -13.99 -10.36
N ARG A 166 24.61 -15.21 -10.08
CA ARG A 166 25.38 -16.44 -10.38
C ARG A 166 25.31 -16.80 -11.86
N GLY A 167 24.16 -16.59 -12.50
CA GLY A 167 23.96 -16.84 -13.93
C GLY A 167 24.84 -15.95 -14.83
N GLN A 168 25.18 -14.75 -14.38
CA GLN A 168 26.06 -13.81 -15.10
C GLN A 168 27.56 -14.14 -14.97
N ARG A 169 27.95 -15.13 -14.16
CA ARG A 169 29.36 -15.52 -13.93
C ARG A 169 29.83 -16.72 -14.78
N LEU A 170 29.03 -17.14 -15.76
CA LEU A 170 29.33 -18.18 -16.74
C LEU A 170 29.33 -17.57 -18.15
#